data_AF-W4M536-F1
#
_entry.id   AF-W4M536-F1
#
_cell.length_a   1.000
_cell.length_b   1.000
_cell.length_c   1.000
_cell.angle_alpha   90.00
_cell.angle_beta   90.00
_cell.angle_gamma   90.00
#
_symmetry.space_group_name_H-M   'P 1'
#
loop_
_entity.id
_entity.type
_entity.pdbx_description
1 polymer ?
#
loop_
_entity_poly.entity_id
_entity_poly.type
_entity_poly.pdbx_seq_one_letter_code
_entity_poly.pdbx_strand_id
1 'polypeptide(L)' 'MTFTASSTVHHFVAQVGHERLQILAQHALVAAIGPITAETARDLGLRVDVVADRYTIEGLVDAMGNACQA' A
#
# COMPACT_ATOMS: atom_id res chain seq x y z
N MET A 1 -6.38 -1.43 -0.62
CA MET A 1 -5.82 -0.06 -0.70
C MET A 1 -4.55 -0.11 -1.51
N THR A 2 -4.45 0.72 -2.55
CA THR A 2 -3.34 0.65 -3.50
C THR A 2 -2.71 2.03 -3.65
N PHE A 3 -1.39 2.10 -3.50
CA PHE A 3 -0.63 3.35 -3.56
C PHE A 3 0.41 3.31 -4.69
N THR A 4 0.30 4.25 -5.62
CA THR A 4 1.22 4.40 -6.75
C THR A 4 2.22 5.54 -6.57
N ALA A 5 2.12 6.29 -5.46
CA ALA A 5 3.05 7.35 -5.12
C ALA A 5 3.16 7.52 -3.60
N SER A 6 4.38 7.79 -3.12
CA SER A 6 4.66 8.12 -1.72
C SER A 6 3.86 9.34 -1.24
N SER A 7 3.69 10.37 -2.07
CA SER A 7 2.88 11.56 -1.74
C SER A 7 1.41 11.23 -1.48
N THR A 8 0.84 10.26 -2.19
CA THR A 8 -0.53 9.79 -1.96
C THR A 8 -0.65 9.12 -0.59
N VAL A 9 0.37 8.36 -0.17
CA VAL A 9 0.42 7.76 1.17
C VAL A 9 0.41 8.86 2.25
N HIS A 10 1.30 9.84 2.15
CA HIS A 10 1.37 10.96 3.10
C HIS A 10 0.02 11.67 3.26
N HIS A 11 -0.58 12.08 2.14
CA HIS A 11 -1.86 12.79 2.18
C HIS A 11 -3.00 11.92 2.72
N PHE A 12 -3.03 10.65 2.35
CA PHE A 12 -4.05 9.72 2.84
C PHE A 12 -3.97 9.53 4.35
N VAL A 13 -2.77 9.24 4.87
CA VAL A 13 -2.57 9.07 6.33
C VAL A 13 -2.90 10.35 7.09
N ALA A 14 -2.51 11.51 6.57
CA ALA A 14 -2.80 12.80 7.18
C ALA A 14 -4.31 13.10 7.26
N GLN A 15 -5.09 12.71 6.24
CA GLN A 15 -6.54 12.94 6.20
C GLN A 15 -7.34 11.91 6.99
N VAL A 16 -6.96 10.63 6.92
CA VAL A 16 -7.69 9.54 7.58
C VAL A 16 -7.37 9.45 9.07
N GLY A 17 -6.12 9.75 9.45
CA GLY A 17 -5.62 9.59 10.80
C GLY A 17 -5.27 8.14 11.15
N HIS A 18 -4.31 7.98 12.07
CA HIS A 18 -3.68 6.69 12.36
C HIS A 18 -4.64 5.63 12.92
N GLU A 19 -5.60 5.98 13.78
CA GLU A 19 -6.55 5.00 14.33
C GLU A 19 -7.44 4.37 13.25
N ARG A 20 -8.06 5.20 12.41
CA ARG A 20 -8.91 4.73 11.31
C ARG A 20 -8.10 3.97 10.27
N LEU A 21 -6.87 4.41 10.04
CA LEU A 21 -5.95 3.75 9.12
C LEU A 21 -5.72 2.28 9.50
N GLN A 22 -5.51 1.98 10.78
CA GLN A 22 -5.32 0.59 11.24
C GLN A 22 -6.57 -0.27 11.00
N ILE A 23 -7.76 0.27 11.30
CA ILE A 23 -9.03 -0.43 11.07
C ILE A 23 -9.22 -0.72 9.57
N LEU A 24 -9.01 0.28 8.72
CA LEU A 24 -9.13 0.11 7.27
C LEU A 24 -8.12 -0.91 6.74
N ALA A 25 -6.88 -0.87 7.23
CA ALA A 25 -5.87 -1.83 6.86
C ALA A 25 -6.33 -3.24 7.23
N GLN A 26 -6.88 -3.50 8.42
CA GLN A 26 -7.32 -4.85 8.82
C GLN A 26 -8.30 -5.52 7.84
N HIS A 27 -9.06 -4.73 7.09
CA HIS A 27 -10.07 -5.22 6.14
C HIS A 27 -9.69 -5.05 4.67
N ALA A 28 -8.48 -4.61 4.37
CA ALA A 28 -8.04 -4.40 2.99
C ALA A 28 -6.58 -4.79 2.79
N LEU A 29 -6.29 -5.45 1.67
CA LEU A 29 -4.93 -5.66 1.19
C LEU A 29 -4.27 -4.30 0.92
N VAL A 30 -3.09 -4.05 1.46
CA VAL A 30 -2.32 -2.82 1.21
C VAL A 30 -1.20 -3.09 0.21
N ALA A 31 -1.29 -2.48 -0.97
CA ALA A 31 -0.34 -2.68 -2.07
C ALA A 31 0.38 -1.38 -2.45
N ALA A 32 1.68 -1.48 -2.74
CA ALA A 32 2.52 -0.37 -3.19
C ALA A 32 3.17 -0.68 -4.55
N ILE A 33 3.22 0.31 -5.45
CA ILE A 33 3.81 0.15 -6.80
C ILE A 33 5.34 -0.06 -6.79
N GLY A 34 6.01 0.23 -5.67
CA GLY A 34 7.46 0.13 -5.58
C GLY A 34 7.99 0.39 -4.16
N PRO A 35 9.31 0.19 -3.96
CA PRO A 35 9.92 0.15 -2.64
C PRO A 35 9.82 1.48 -1.89
N ILE A 36 10.00 2.62 -2.57
CA ILE A 36 9.92 3.95 -1.95
C ILE A 36 8.51 4.20 -1.38
N THR A 37 7.47 3.90 -2.15
CA THR A 37 6.08 4.04 -1.70
C THR A 37 5.77 3.10 -0.53
N ALA A 38 6.31 1.87 -0.57
CA ALA A 38 6.15 0.89 0.50
C ALA A 38 6.83 1.34 1.80
N GLU A 39 8.05 1.88 1.72
CA GLU A 39 8.79 2.44 2.84
C GLU A 39 8.04 3.60 3.48
N THR A 40 7.58 4.56 2.67
CA THR A 40 6.76 5.68 3.16
C THR A 40 5.51 5.20 3.93
N ALA A 41 4.82 4.18 3.42
CA ALA A 41 3.66 3.61 4.10
C ALA A 41 4.04 3.01 5.46
N ARG A 42 5.11 2.22 5.51
CA ARG A 42 5.59 1.61 6.76
C ARG A 42 6.03 2.65 7.78
N ASP A 43 6.74 3.69 7.36
CA ASP A 43 7.19 4.77 8.24
C ASP A 43 6.02 5.55 8.86
N LEU A 44 4.90 5.63 8.15
CA LEU A 44 3.66 6.24 8.60
C LEU A 44 2.75 5.26 9.36
N GLY A 45 3.28 4.09 9.74
CA GLY A 45 2.57 3.08 10.53
C GLY A 45 1.55 2.25 9.73
N LEU A 46 1.52 2.37 8.40
CA LEU A 46 0.68 1.53 7.55
C LEU A 46 1.44 0.25 7.19
N ARG A 47 0.87 -0.92 7.49
CA ARG A 47 1.44 -2.18 6.99
C ARG A 47 1.33 -2.22 5.46
N VAL A 48 2.29 -2.90 4.82
CA VAL A 48 2.28 -3.12 3.37
C VAL A 48 2.35 -4.61 3.13
N ASP A 49 1.28 -5.14 2.55
CA ASP A 49 1.09 -6.57 2.29
C ASP A 49 1.73 -6.96 0.94
N VAL A 50 1.71 -6.05 -0.04
CA VAL A 50 2.21 -6.30 -1.40
C VAL A 50 3.08 -5.15 -1.89
N VAL A 51 4.21 -5.47 -2.51
CA VAL A 51 5.02 -4.52 -3.28
C VAL A 51 5.23 -5.11 -4.67
N ALA A 52 4.99 -4.31 -5.71
CA ALA A 52 5.20 -4.77 -7.08
C ALA A 52 6.69 -4.96 -7.38
N ASP A 53 7.04 -6.09 -8.02
CA ASP A 53 8.40 -6.35 -8.50
C ASP A 53 8.78 -5.44 -9.68
N ARG A 54 7.80 -5.12 -10.52
CA ARG A 54 7.93 -4.17 -11.63
C ARG A 54 7.12 -2.92 -11.30
N TYR A 55 7.74 -1.75 -11.43
CA TYR A 55 7.12 -0.46 -11.11
C TYR A 55 6.18 0.02 -12.24
N THR A 56 5.28 -0.86 -12.66
CA THR A 56 4.24 -0.62 -13.66
C THR A 56 2.89 -1.03 -13.11
N ILE A 57 1.81 -0.64 -13.77
CA ILE A 57 0.46 -1.03 -13.36
C ILE A 57 0.29 -2.54 -13.48
N GLU A 58 0.80 -3.16 -14.55
CA GLU A 58 0.76 -4.60 -14.76
C GLU A 58 1.51 -5.34 -13.66
N GLY A 59 2.72 -4.90 -13.30
CA GLY A 59 3.48 -5.49 -12.19
C GLY A 59 2.74 -5.43 -10.86
N LEU A 60 2.00 -4.36 -10.61
CA LEU A 60 1.17 -4.21 -9.42
C LEU A 60 -0.05 -5.13 -9.44
N VAL A 61 -0.73 -5.25 -10.59
CA VAL A 61 -1.87 -6.17 -10.75
C VAL A 61 -1.42 -7.63 -10.57
N ASP A 62 -0.31 -8.02 -11.19
CA ASP A 62 0.26 -9.37 -11.04
C ASP A 62 0.57 -9.67 -9.56
N ALA A 63 1.24 -8.74 -8.86
CA ALA A 63 1.59 -8.91 -7.47
C ALA A 63 0.35 -9.02 -6.55
N MET A 64 -0.69 -8.22 -6.80
CA MET A 64 -1.96 -8.32 -6.08
C MET A 64 -2.70 -9.63 -6.37
N GLY A 65 -2.68 -10.08 -7.62
CA GLY A 65 -3.28 -11.36 -8.03
C GLY A 65 -2.69 -12.54 -7.28
N ASN A 66 -1.36 -12.59 -7.16
CA ASN A 66 -0.66 -13.64 -6.42
C ASN A 66 -0.98 -13.61 -4.91
N ALA A 67 -1.14 -12.42 -4.33
CA ALA A 67 -1.41 -12.26 -2.90
C ALA A 67 -2.85 -12.62 -2.48
N CYS A 68 -3.83 -12.41 -3.36
CA CYS A 68 -5.24 -12.77 -3.07
C CYS A 68 -5.57 -14.25 -3.26
N GLN A 69 -4.66 -15.04 -3.83
CA GLN A 69 -4.85 -16.47 -4.11
C GLN A 69 -4.22 -17.39 -3.06
N ALA A 70 -3.48 -16.84 -2.10
CA ALA A 70 -2.81 -17.56 -1.02
C ALA A 70 -3.65 -17.49 0.28
#